data_AF-A0A3C1RCC8-F1
#
_entry.id   AF-A0A3C1RCC8-F1
#
_cell.length_a   1.000
_cell.length_b   1.000
_cell.length_c   1.000
_cell.angle_alpha   90.00
_cell.angle_beta   90.00
_cell.angle_gamma   90.00
#
_symmetry.space_group_name_H-M   'P 1'
#
loop_
_entity.id
_entity.type
_entity.pdbx_description
1 polymer ?
#
loop_
_entity_poly.entity_id
_entity_poly.type
_entity_poly.pdbx_seq_one_letter_code
_entity_poly.pdbx_strand_id
1 'polypeptide(L)'
;MKSEFFLPPGYQFLADDCKRLFDDHPDYNKNVFIMTRFVPGNKLLEDLDSEVRRVLRANDLNPIRADDKMYLRDRNLWNNVCVYMNCCKYGVAILEDRIANEFNPNVALEYGFMRALNKPVLLLADTGFRNLRADIIGTLREQFDITDIKGTIDNPINKWLTELNLKK
;
A
#
# COMPACT_ATOMS: atom_id res chain seq x y z
N MET A 1 3.63 21.08 13.41
CA MET A 1 2.37 20.49 12.91
C MET A 1 1.96 19.41 13.89
N LYS A 2 0.76 19.47 14.48
CA LYS A 2 0.21 18.31 15.18
C LYS A 2 0.12 17.17 14.16
N SER A 3 0.61 15.98 14.48
CA SER A 3 0.49 14.85 13.56
C SER A 3 -1.00 14.65 13.24
N GLU A 4 -1.35 14.60 11.96
CA GLU A 4 -2.71 14.26 11.50
C GLU A 4 -3.10 12.81 11.79
N PHE A 5 -2.20 12.05 12.43
CA PHE A 5 -2.43 10.67 12.80
C PHE A 5 -3.56 10.59 13.83
N PHE A 6 -4.54 9.76 13.51
CA PHE A 6 -5.66 9.43 14.37
C PHE A 6 -5.88 7.91 14.33
N LEU A 7 -5.96 7.30 15.51
CA LEU A 7 -6.28 5.89 15.65
C LEU A 7 -7.79 5.75 15.91
N PRO A 8 -8.57 5.17 14.98
CA PRO A 8 -10.02 5.10 15.10
C PRO A 8 -10.48 4.27 16.30
N PRO A 9 -11.70 4.54 16.83
CA PRO A 9 -12.34 3.67 17.82
C PRO A 9 -12.34 2.21 17.35
N GLY A 10 -12.12 1.29 18.29
CA GLY A 10 -11.95 -0.13 17.99
C GLY A 10 -10.51 -0.54 17.68
N TYR A 11 -9.60 0.38 17.32
CA TYR A 11 -8.17 0.08 17.10
C TYR A 11 -7.26 0.66 18.18
N GLN A 12 -7.81 1.34 19.18
CA GLN A 12 -7.04 1.98 20.27
C GLN A 12 -6.13 1.01 21.04
N PHE A 13 -6.48 -0.28 21.08
CA PHE A 13 -5.65 -1.32 21.69
C PHE A 13 -4.30 -1.52 20.98
N LEU A 14 -4.14 -1.01 19.75
CA LEU A 14 -2.90 -1.04 18.97
C LEU A 14 -1.97 0.17 19.22
N ALA A 15 -2.33 1.09 20.12
CA ALA A 15 -1.59 2.34 20.30
C ALA A 15 -0.09 2.14 20.58
N ASP A 16 0.27 1.15 21.40
CA ASP A 16 1.67 0.85 21.70
C ASP A 16 2.42 0.26 20.50
N ASP A 17 1.74 -0.52 19.66
CA ASP A 17 2.29 -1.08 18.42
C ASP A 17 2.48 0.03 17.36
N CYS A 18 1.51 0.94 17.23
CA CYS A 18 1.63 2.13 16.41
C CYS A 18 2.81 2.99 16.84
N LYS A 19 3.05 3.16 18.14
CA LYS A 19 4.23 3.86 18.66
C LYS A 19 5.52 3.19 18.22
N ARG A 20 5.61 1.85 18.34
CA ARG A 20 6.79 1.09 17.88
C ARG A 20 7.04 1.26 16.38
N LEU A 21 5.99 1.31 15.56
CA LEU A 21 6.13 1.59 14.14
C LEU A 21 6.64 3.01 13.89
N PHE A 22 6.12 4.01 14.61
CA PHE A 22 6.60 5.38 14.47
C PHE A 22 8.02 5.60 14.99
N ASP A 23 8.54 4.75 15.88
CA ASP A 23 9.96 4.79 16.26
C ASP A 23 10.86 4.47 15.04
N ASP A 24 10.43 3.58 14.13
CA ASP A 24 11.16 3.23 12.90
C ASP A 24 10.79 4.13 11.70
N HIS A 25 9.54 4.61 11.66
CA HIS A 25 8.95 5.35 10.54
C HIS A 25 8.22 6.62 11.03
N PRO A 26 8.94 7.63 11.52
CA PRO A 26 8.39 8.70 12.37
C PRO A 26 7.43 9.67 11.67
N ASP A 27 7.49 9.80 10.34
CA ASP A 27 6.67 10.75 9.59
C ASP A 27 5.43 10.09 8.98
N TYR A 28 4.31 10.15 9.71
CA TYR A 28 3.01 9.69 9.24
C TYR A 28 2.66 10.20 7.84
N ASN A 29 2.96 11.47 7.55
CA ASN A 29 2.62 12.11 6.28
C ASN A 29 3.53 11.67 5.12
N LYS A 30 4.56 10.87 5.38
CA LYS A 30 5.39 10.24 4.34
C LYS A 30 5.11 8.76 4.19
N ASN A 31 4.51 8.12 5.20
CA ASN A 31 4.31 6.68 5.20
C ASN A 31 3.25 6.25 4.17
N VAL A 32 3.65 5.31 3.29
CA VAL A 32 2.82 4.73 2.23
C VAL A 32 2.74 3.22 2.44
N PHE A 33 1.55 2.69 2.66
CA PHE A 33 1.35 1.25 2.80
C PHE A 33 1.25 0.58 1.42
N ILE A 34 2.16 -0.35 1.13
CA ILE A 34 2.11 -1.16 -0.10
C ILE A 34 1.24 -2.40 0.15
N MET A 35 0.17 -2.53 -0.61
CA MET A 35 -0.76 -3.66 -0.58
C MET A 35 -0.57 -4.45 -1.87
N THR A 36 0.07 -5.62 -1.78
CA THR A 36 0.37 -6.46 -2.93
C THR A 36 0.31 -7.93 -2.54
N ARG A 37 0.26 -8.82 -3.53
CA ARG A 37 0.43 -10.25 -3.28
C ARG A 37 1.80 -10.51 -2.67
N PHE A 38 1.84 -11.31 -1.62
CA PHE A 38 3.07 -11.74 -0.99
C PHE A 38 3.30 -13.24 -1.24
N VAL A 39 4.33 -13.55 -2.02
CA VAL A 39 4.85 -14.91 -2.20
C VAL A 39 6.37 -14.84 -2.04
N PRO A 40 6.93 -15.29 -0.89
CA PRO A 40 8.37 -15.26 -0.65
C PRO A 40 9.17 -15.91 -1.78
N GLY A 41 10.25 -15.24 -2.24
CA GLY A 41 11.12 -15.75 -3.30
C GLY A 41 10.54 -15.63 -4.72
N ASN A 42 9.36 -15.01 -4.88
CA ASN A 42 8.82 -14.72 -6.21
C ASN A 42 9.47 -13.46 -6.78
N LYS A 43 10.40 -13.66 -7.72
CA LYS A 43 11.19 -12.58 -8.33
C LYS A 43 10.34 -11.48 -8.98
N LEU A 44 9.22 -11.83 -9.62
CA LEU A 44 8.34 -10.84 -10.25
C LEU A 44 7.74 -9.89 -9.21
N LEU A 45 7.27 -10.42 -8.08
CA LEU A 45 6.71 -9.63 -6.99
C LEU A 45 7.79 -8.83 -6.25
N GLU A 46 9.00 -9.36 -6.12
CA GLU A 46 10.15 -8.66 -5.55
C GLU A 46 10.60 -7.48 -6.43
N ASP A 47 10.67 -7.69 -7.75
CA ASP A 47 11.01 -6.64 -8.72
C ASP A 47 9.92 -5.55 -8.72
N LEU A 48 8.64 -5.95 -8.68
CA LEU A 48 7.50 -5.03 -8.57
C LEU A 48 7.55 -4.19 -7.29
N ASP A 49 7.75 -4.82 -6.12
CA ASP A 49 7.88 -4.11 -4.84
C ASP A 49 9.06 -3.14 -4.86
N SER A 50 10.21 -3.58 -5.38
CA SER A 50 11.43 -2.78 -5.45
C SER A 50 11.24 -1.53 -6.30
N GLU A 51 10.61 -1.65 -7.46
CA GLU A 51 10.36 -0.51 -8.36
C GLU A 51 9.33 0.46 -7.79
N VAL A 52 8.24 -0.03 -7.19
CA VAL A 52 7.26 0.83 -6.51
C VAL A 52 7.93 1.61 -5.36
N ARG A 53 8.75 0.93 -4.55
CA ARG A 53 9.52 1.60 -3.48
C ARG A 53 10.49 2.63 -4.03
N ARG A 54 11.17 2.34 -5.15
CA ARG A 54 12.10 3.30 -5.79
C ARG A 54 11.38 4.59 -6.17
N VAL A 55 10.24 4.50 -6.87
CA VAL A 55 9.50 5.68 -7.34
C VAL A 55 8.96 6.51 -6.17
N LEU A 56 8.42 5.86 -5.13
CA LEU A 56 7.92 6.54 -3.94
C LEU A 56 9.05 7.24 -3.17
N ARG A 57 10.20 6.57 -2.98
CA ARG A 57 11.37 7.17 -2.30
C ARG A 57 11.98 8.33 -3.08
N ALA A 58 11.96 8.27 -4.41
CA ALA A 58 12.41 9.38 -5.26
C ALA A 58 11.56 10.67 -5.04
N ASN A 59 10.33 10.52 -4.54
CA ASN A 59 9.43 11.60 -4.16
C ASN A 59 9.39 11.87 -2.64
N ASP A 60 10.40 11.44 -1.88
CA ASP A 60 10.52 11.65 -0.41
C ASP A 60 9.37 11.06 0.41
N LEU A 61 8.80 9.96 -0.08
CA LEU A 61 7.86 9.13 0.66
C LEU A 61 8.56 7.91 1.25
N ASN A 62 7.96 7.35 2.29
CA ASN A 62 8.42 6.18 3.01
C ASN A 62 7.50 4.97 2.76
N PRO A 63 7.80 4.16 1.73
CA PRO A 63 7.00 2.98 1.42
C PRO A 63 7.34 1.80 2.33
N ILE A 64 6.32 1.24 2.97
CA ILE A 64 6.43 0.13 3.92
C ILE A 64 5.37 -0.96 3.66
N ARG A 65 5.69 -2.20 4.01
CA ARG A 65 4.84 -3.39 3.80
C ARG A 65 4.72 -4.20 5.09
N ALA A 66 3.61 -4.94 5.25
CA ALA A 66 3.28 -5.58 6.52
C ALA A 66 4.25 -6.70 6.95
N ASP A 67 4.99 -7.28 6.01
CA ASP A 67 6.05 -8.27 6.26
C ASP A 67 7.44 -7.65 6.54
N ASP A 68 7.60 -6.32 6.40
CA ASP A 68 8.89 -5.66 6.71
C ASP A 68 9.29 -5.88 8.18
N LYS A 69 8.30 -5.81 9.09
CA LYS A 69 8.48 -6.03 10.54
C LYS A 69 7.19 -6.45 11.22
N MET A 70 7.30 -7.38 12.17
CA MET A 70 6.23 -7.77 13.10
C MET A 70 6.31 -6.91 14.38
N TYR A 71 5.37 -5.98 14.56
CA TYR A 71 5.32 -5.09 15.73
C TYR A 71 4.56 -5.70 16.92
N LEU A 72 3.68 -6.65 16.64
CA LEU A 72 2.81 -7.31 17.60
C LEU A 72 3.57 -8.40 18.36
N ARG A 73 3.53 -8.34 19.70
CA ARG A 73 4.19 -9.33 20.57
C ARG A 73 3.54 -10.71 20.51
N ASP A 74 2.22 -10.76 20.34
CA ASP A 74 1.44 -11.99 20.19
C ASP A 74 1.51 -12.58 18.77
N ARG A 75 2.24 -11.92 17.86
CA ARG A 75 2.41 -12.29 16.46
C ARG A 75 1.09 -12.40 15.68
N ASN A 76 0.04 -11.70 16.12
CA ASN A 76 -1.21 -11.63 15.36
C ASN A 76 -1.01 -10.87 14.05
N LEU A 77 -1.09 -11.59 12.92
CA LEU A 77 -0.81 -11.04 11.60
C LEU A 77 -1.78 -9.92 11.21
N TRP A 78 -3.07 -10.11 11.46
CA TRP A 78 -4.09 -9.12 11.08
C TRP A 78 -3.90 -7.81 11.86
N ASN A 79 -3.68 -7.89 13.17
CA ASN A 79 -3.39 -6.73 13.99
C ASN A 79 -2.12 -6.01 13.53
N ASN A 80 -1.10 -6.75 13.08
CA ASN A 80 0.08 -6.15 12.47
C ASN A 80 -0.27 -5.39 11.19
N VAL A 81 -1.03 -5.98 10.27
CA VAL A 81 -1.52 -5.31 9.05
C VAL A 81 -2.33 -4.05 9.42
N CYS A 82 -3.20 -4.11 10.44
CA CYS A 82 -3.92 -2.94 10.95
C CYS A 82 -2.99 -1.83 11.46
N VAL A 83 -1.87 -2.17 12.10
CA VAL A 83 -0.87 -1.16 12.52
C VAL A 83 -0.31 -0.44 11.30
N TYR A 84 0.11 -1.15 10.25
CA TYR A 84 0.59 -0.52 9.02
C TYR A 84 -0.47 0.35 8.35
N MET A 85 -1.71 -0.13 8.21
CA MET A 85 -2.80 0.64 7.60
C MET A 85 -3.13 1.91 8.39
N ASN A 86 -3.15 1.84 9.73
CA ASN A 86 -3.43 3.02 10.56
C ASN A 86 -2.27 4.02 10.51
N CYS A 87 -1.02 3.55 10.56
CA CYS A 87 0.19 4.38 10.62
C CYS A 87 0.71 4.89 9.27
N CYS A 88 0.05 4.56 8.15
CA CYS A 88 0.33 5.15 6.85
C CYS A 88 -0.71 6.20 6.48
N LYS A 89 -0.28 7.38 6.02
CA LYS A 89 -1.21 8.40 5.48
C LYS A 89 -1.78 7.96 4.14
N TYR A 90 -0.96 7.29 3.33
CA TYR A 90 -1.31 6.88 1.97
C TYR A 90 -1.22 5.37 1.78
N GLY A 91 -1.79 4.88 0.67
CA GLY A 91 -1.63 3.49 0.25
C GLY A 91 -1.40 3.35 -1.25
N VAL A 92 -0.76 2.26 -1.65
CA VAL A 92 -0.68 1.80 -3.04
C VAL A 92 -1.14 0.34 -3.06
N ALA A 93 -2.30 0.10 -3.66
CA ALA A 93 -2.86 -1.24 -3.84
C ALA A 93 -2.59 -1.72 -5.26
N ILE A 94 -2.00 -2.91 -5.39
CA ILE A 94 -1.53 -3.46 -6.67
C ILE A 94 -2.33 -4.71 -7.01
N LEU A 95 -3.00 -4.67 -8.16
CA LEU A 95 -3.78 -5.77 -8.71
C LEU A 95 -3.02 -6.43 -9.87
N GLU A 96 -2.69 -7.70 -9.68
CA GLU A 96 -2.16 -8.57 -10.71
C GLU A 96 -2.79 -9.96 -10.56
N ASP A 97 -2.95 -10.66 -11.68
CA ASP A 97 -3.48 -12.02 -11.73
C ASP A 97 -2.54 -13.00 -12.44
N ARG A 98 -1.25 -12.64 -12.54
CA ARG A 98 -0.20 -13.46 -13.16
C ARG A 98 0.24 -14.60 -12.26
N ILE A 99 0.32 -14.34 -10.95
CA ILE A 99 0.73 -15.36 -9.98
C ILE A 99 -0.44 -16.28 -9.64
N ALA A 100 -1.64 -15.73 -9.48
CA ALA A 100 -2.87 -16.50 -9.38
C ALA A 100 -4.03 -15.71 -10.00
N ASN A 101 -4.85 -16.43 -10.78
CA ASN A 101 -5.98 -15.92 -11.56
C ASN A 101 -7.17 -15.55 -10.67
N GLU A 102 -7.01 -14.51 -9.85
CA GLU A 102 -8.02 -14.05 -8.91
C GLU A 102 -7.87 -12.55 -8.62
N PHE A 103 -8.90 -11.97 -8.02
CA PHE A 103 -8.75 -10.72 -7.29
C PHE A 103 -8.21 -11.06 -5.89
N ASN A 104 -6.98 -10.66 -5.57
CA ASN A 104 -6.36 -11.01 -4.30
C ASN A 104 -7.20 -10.52 -3.09
N PRO A 105 -7.70 -11.41 -2.23
CA PRO A 105 -8.58 -11.03 -1.13
C PRO A 105 -7.89 -10.18 -0.06
N ASN A 106 -6.57 -10.36 0.17
CA ASN A 106 -5.82 -9.54 1.12
C ASN A 106 -5.72 -8.10 0.61
N VAL A 107 -5.37 -7.92 -0.68
CA VAL A 107 -5.32 -6.59 -1.30
C VAL A 107 -6.71 -5.94 -1.29
N ALA A 108 -7.78 -6.71 -1.54
CA ALA A 108 -9.16 -6.21 -1.45
C ALA A 108 -9.48 -5.66 -0.07
N LEU A 109 -9.14 -6.43 0.97
CA LEU A 109 -9.43 -6.12 2.36
C LEU A 109 -8.64 -4.89 2.82
N GLU A 110 -7.35 -4.85 2.53
CA GLU A 110 -6.46 -3.74 2.89
C GLU A 110 -6.85 -2.45 2.16
N TYR A 111 -7.14 -2.53 0.86
CA TYR A 111 -7.63 -1.41 0.07
C TYR A 111 -8.95 -0.88 0.63
N GLY A 112 -9.91 -1.76 0.88
CA GLY A 112 -11.21 -1.40 1.43
C GLY A 112 -11.09 -0.72 2.80
N PHE A 113 -10.22 -1.24 3.68
CA PHE A 113 -9.94 -0.66 4.99
C PHE A 113 -9.41 0.77 4.88
N MET A 114 -8.38 0.98 4.06
CA MET A 114 -7.75 2.29 3.89
C MET A 114 -8.75 3.31 3.30
N ARG A 115 -9.58 2.87 2.35
CA ARG A 115 -10.64 3.69 1.76
C ARG A 115 -11.74 4.03 2.77
N ALA A 116 -12.12 3.09 3.63
CA ALA A 116 -13.10 3.33 4.70
C ALA A 116 -12.61 4.38 5.72
N LEU A 117 -11.29 4.49 5.92
CA LEU A 117 -10.67 5.55 6.73
C LEU A 117 -10.43 6.86 5.96
N ASN A 118 -10.95 6.99 4.73
CA ASN A 118 -10.77 8.14 3.85
C ASN A 118 -9.27 8.48 3.61
N LYS A 119 -8.40 7.47 3.61
CA LYS A 119 -6.99 7.65 3.26
C LYS A 119 -6.84 7.66 1.73
N PRO A 120 -5.98 8.52 1.15
CA PRO A 120 -5.73 8.48 -0.29
C PRO A 120 -4.98 7.20 -0.66
N VAL A 121 -5.54 6.43 -1.59
CA VAL A 121 -4.96 5.16 -2.05
C VAL A 121 -4.92 5.13 -3.56
N LEU A 122 -3.75 4.88 -4.12
CA LEU A 122 -3.59 4.56 -5.53
C LEU A 122 -3.98 3.11 -5.77
N LEU A 123 -4.89 2.88 -6.70
CA LEU A 123 -5.17 1.54 -7.22
C LEU A 123 -4.42 1.34 -8.53
N LEU A 124 -3.33 0.58 -8.48
CA LEU A 124 -2.55 0.15 -9.64
C LEU A 124 -3.04 -1.21 -10.11
N ALA A 125 -3.30 -1.37 -11.40
CA ALA A 125 -3.62 -2.66 -11.99
C ALA A 125 -2.69 -2.99 -13.15
N ASP A 126 -2.25 -4.25 -13.25
CA ASP A 126 -1.64 -4.78 -14.46
C ASP A 126 -2.59 -4.54 -15.64
N THR A 127 -2.07 -4.11 -16.78
CA THR A 127 -2.86 -3.94 -18.02
C THR A 127 -3.55 -5.25 -18.42
N GLY A 128 -2.95 -6.39 -18.07
CA GLY A 128 -3.51 -7.72 -18.29
C GLY A 128 -4.55 -8.20 -17.26
N PHE A 129 -4.81 -7.44 -16.18
CA PHE A 129 -5.68 -7.89 -15.08
C PHE A 129 -7.14 -8.06 -15.51
N ARG A 130 -7.68 -9.28 -15.36
CA ARG A 130 -9.03 -9.67 -15.83
C ARG A 130 -10.05 -9.79 -14.72
N ASN A 131 -9.61 -9.88 -13.46
CA ASN A 131 -10.46 -10.23 -12.33
C ASN A 131 -11.17 -9.03 -11.69
N LEU A 132 -11.56 -8.02 -12.48
CA LEU A 132 -12.23 -6.81 -11.99
C LEU A 132 -13.62 -7.15 -11.40
N ARG A 133 -13.96 -6.46 -10.31
CA ARG A 133 -15.27 -6.56 -9.61
C ARG A 133 -16.04 -5.25 -9.80
N ALA A 134 -17.37 -5.31 -9.84
CA ALA A 134 -18.25 -4.17 -10.14
C ALA A 134 -17.96 -2.94 -9.27
N ASP A 135 -17.75 -3.13 -7.97
CA ASP A 135 -17.48 -2.02 -7.03
C ASP A 135 -16.14 -1.32 -7.29
N ILE A 136 -15.19 -2.02 -7.93
CA ILE A 136 -13.89 -1.49 -8.31
C ILE A 136 -13.90 -0.91 -9.73
N ILE A 137 -14.82 -1.35 -10.61
CA ILE A 137 -15.02 -0.75 -11.93
C ILE A 137 -15.37 0.74 -11.83
N GLY A 138 -16.09 1.14 -10.77
CA GLY A 138 -16.41 2.54 -10.49
C GLY A 138 -15.27 3.38 -9.91
N THR A 139 -14.13 2.78 -9.56
CA THR A 139 -12.96 3.49 -9.02
C THR A 139 -11.99 3.84 -10.15
N LEU A 140 -11.46 5.07 -10.15
CA LEU A 140 -10.32 5.43 -10.99
C LEU A 140 -9.12 4.54 -10.63
N ARG A 141 -8.69 3.72 -11.58
CA ARG A 141 -7.47 2.91 -11.47
C ARG A 141 -6.44 3.43 -12.47
N GLU A 142 -5.19 3.41 -12.05
CA GLU A 142 -4.07 3.60 -12.96
C GLU A 142 -3.52 2.24 -13.37
N GLN A 143 -2.83 2.20 -14.51
CA GLN A 143 -2.35 0.95 -15.10
C GLN A 143 -0.84 0.95 -15.29
N PHE A 144 -0.25 -0.23 -15.19
CA PHE A 144 1.15 -0.52 -15.51
C PHE A 144 1.24 -1.87 -16.22
N ASP A 145 2.34 -2.14 -16.91
CA ASP A 145 2.59 -3.44 -17.52
C ASP A 145 3.52 -4.25 -16.62
N ILE A 146 3.02 -5.36 -16.06
CA ILE A 146 3.84 -6.22 -15.20
C ILE A 146 4.96 -6.95 -15.96
N THR A 147 4.89 -6.99 -17.29
CA THR A 147 5.96 -7.53 -18.14
C THR A 147 7.06 -6.51 -18.46
N ASP A 148 6.78 -5.22 -18.25
CA ASP A 148 7.75 -4.11 -18.29
C ASP A 148 7.53 -3.14 -17.13
N ILE A 149 7.79 -3.62 -15.91
CA ILE A 149 7.58 -2.85 -14.68
C ILE A 149 8.38 -1.55 -14.73
N LYS A 150 9.67 -1.62 -15.08
CA LYS A 150 10.57 -0.46 -15.09
C LYS A 150 10.16 0.61 -16.10
N GLY A 151 9.68 0.21 -17.28
CA GLY A 151 9.25 1.15 -18.30
C GLY A 151 7.89 1.80 -18.02
N THR A 152 7.06 1.20 -17.16
CA THR A 152 5.64 1.59 -17.06
C THR A 152 5.18 2.05 -15.68
N ILE A 153 5.86 1.68 -14.59
CA ILE A 153 5.38 1.94 -13.22
C ILE A 153 5.52 3.41 -12.78
N ASP A 154 6.49 4.14 -13.33
CA ASP A 154 6.79 5.53 -12.92
C ASP A 154 5.64 6.47 -13.25
N ASN A 155 5.07 6.36 -14.46
CA ASN A 155 4.01 7.26 -14.94
C ASN A 155 2.77 7.28 -14.05
N PRO A 156 2.12 6.14 -13.74
CA PRO A 156 0.89 6.14 -12.94
C PRO A 156 1.14 6.60 -11.50
N ILE A 157 2.27 6.22 -10.88
CA ILE A 157 2.61 6.68 -9.53
C ILE A 157 2.85 8.19 -9.52
N ASN A 158 3.66 8.72 -10.44
CA ASN A 158 3.96 10.15 -10.47
C ASN A 158 2.72 11.00 -10.81
N LYS A 159 1.80 10.49 -11.62
CA LYS A 159 0.51 11.14 -11.89
C LYS A 159 -0.30 11.28 -10.61
N TRP A 160 -0.49 10.18 -9.87
CA TRP A 160 -1.21 10.19 -8.59
C TRP A 160 -0.56 11.12 -7.55
N LEU A 161 0.77 11.14 -7.46
CA LEU A 161 1.49 12.07 -6.59
C LEU A 161 1.28 13.53 -6.98
N THR A 162 1.15 13.82 -8.28
CA THR A 162 0.82 15.18 -8.76
C THR A 162 -0.59 15.58 -8.36
N GLU A 163 -1.57 14.68 -8.49
CA GLU A 163 -2.96 14.91 -8.07
C GLU A 163 -3.09 15.16 -6.56
N LEU A 164 -2.22 14.54 -5.75
CA LEU A 164 -2.13 14.78 -4.30
C LEU A 164 -1.30 16.02 -3.92
N ASN A 165 -0.70 16.72 -4.89
CA ASN A 165 0.26 17.82 -4.67
C ASN A 165 1.48 17.42 -3.81
N LEU A 166 1.98 16.19 -3.99
CA LEU A 166 3.12 15.63 -3.27
C LEU A 166 4.40 15.53 -4.12
N LYS A 167 4.29 15.71 -5.43
CA LYS A 167 5.43 15.63 -6.33
C LYS A 167 6.36 16.83 -6.10
N LYS A 168 7.65 16.55 -5.92
CA LYS A 168 8.70 17.57 -5.80
C LYS A 168 9.07 18.17 -7.14
#